data_AF-A0AAJ0BVP2-F1
#
_entry.id   AF-A0AAJ0BVP2-F1
#
_cell.length_a   1.000
_cell.length_b   1.000
_cell.length_c   1.000
_cell.angle_alpha   90.00
_cell.angle_beta   90.00
_cell.angle_gamma   90.00
#
_symmetry.space_group_name_H-M   'P 1'
#
loop_
_entity.id
_entity.type
_entity.pdbx_description
1 polymer ?
#
loop_
_entity_poly.entity_id
_entity_poly.type
_entity_poly.pdbx_seq_one_letter_code
_entity_poly.pdbx_strand_id
1 'polypeptide(L)'
;MPLSATRQDLLVKLKGQCLEIPDLSSVFKHWPLDISPSLEEMRALVPSRIDSMTDCPRDRKILEGIDAGLFTASWWPFARLERADILSCLALWVCISSSTLLFRLTHMSNSFSSGMMVSSAASNPSGIILIGHNTCVETDAEVGPLAENFEAAQTFRETTIAYVKHCLKLSNSTEEVPSPLTKIVASFKAIGDAACEAYDLDHRKILFRELEAFVKGSEVEQIFRLSPELPTVEAYMDNRLKTSAVNIVLFFIEYAYDIQLPVDVLTDPDMRTIWDKTNFIVWTHNDLLSLKKEVAQQAIDSLVPLLYFKQGNMNLVVSQVIEMTEKAVRDFDLAEAALVKKVSHDDGMLADVKTYIDGCRRVCTGNLFWSLLAGRYEVSDIAVGGCVTTHL
;
A
#
# COMPACT_ATOMS: atom_id res chain seq x y z
N MET A 1 -25.92 -11.27 -19.76
CA MET A 1 -26.45 -9.90 -19.91
C MET A 1 -25.52 -8.98 -19.15
N PRO A 2 -25.13 -7.80 -19.67
CA PRO A 2 -24.34 -6.87 -18.89
C PRO A 2 -25.18 -6.42 -17.69
N LEU A 3 -24.62 -6.56 -16.49
CA LEU A 3 -25.25 -6.13 -15.25
C LEU A 3 -25.30 -4.60 -15.22
N SER A 4 -26.43 -4.01 -15.58
CA SER A 4 -26.64 -2.56 -15.67
C SER A 4 -26.86 -1.91 -14.30
N ALA A 5 -26.07 -2.25 -13.30
CA ALA A 5 -26.11 -1.55 -12.01
C ALA A 5 -24.90 -0.64 -11.90
N THR A 6 -25.16 0.60 -11.51
CA THR A 6 -24.12 1.62 -11.34
C THR A 6 -23.42 1.43 -9.99
N ARG A 7 -22.23 2.03 -9.82
CA ARG A 7 -21.58 2.14 -8.49
C ARG A 7 -22.54 2.64 -7.42
N GLN A 8 -23.38 3.61 -7.77
CA GLN A 8 -24.32 4.19 -6.83
C GLN A 8 -25.35 3.16 -6.33
N ASP A 9 -25.80 2.25 -7.20
CA ASP A 9 -26.73 1.19 -6.82
C ASP A 9 -26.08 0.18 -5.86
N LEU A 10 -24.81 -0.18 -6.12
CA LEU A 10 -24.05 -1.04 -5.22
C LEU A 10 -23.81 -0.37 -3.87
N LEU A 11 -23.41 0.91 -3.86
CA LEU A 11 -23.20 1.68 -2.64
C LEU A 11 -24.46 1.72 -1.77
N VAL A 12 -25.63 1.96 -2.37
CA VAL A 12 -26.91 1.96 -1.66
C VAL A 12 -27.24 0.60 -1.06
N LYS A 13 -26.92 -0.50 -1.77
CA LYS A 13 -27.14 -1.87 -1.28
C LYS A 13 -26.19 -2.29 -0.16
N LEU A 14 -24.98 -1.71 -0.13
CA LEU A 14 -23.99 -1.95 0.92
C LEU A 14 -24.34 -1.21 2.21
N LYS A 15 -24.89 0.01 2.10
CA LYS A 15 -25.33 0.79 3.27
C LYS A 15 -26.41 0.05 4.05
N GLY A 16 -26.21 -0.07 5.36
CA GLY A 16 -27.09 -0.80 6.27
C GLY A 16 -26.84 -2.31 6.33
N GLN A 17 -25.88 -2.85 5.56
CA GLN A 17 -25.41 -4.23 5.77
C GLN A 17 -24.59 -4.33 7.04
N CYS A 18 -24.57 -5.53 7.62
CA CYS A 18 -23.67 -5.91 8.68
C CYS A 18 -22.59 -6.81 8.11
N LEU A 19 -21.33 -6.44 8.33
CA LEU A 19 -20.15 -7.22 8.00
C LEU A 19 -19.67 -7.92 9.27
N GLU A 20 -19.76 -9.24 9.30
CA GLU A 20 -19.23 -10.07 10.38
C GLU A 20 -17.97 -10.79 9.88
N ILE A 21 -16.81 -10.33 10.31
CA ILE A 21 -15.52 -10.92 9.99
C ILE A 21 -15.13 -11.86 11.14
N PRO A 22 -15.02 -13.17 10.92
CA PRO A 22 -14.59 -14.08 11.97
C PRO A 22 -13.12 -13.88 12.33
N ASP A 23 -12.65 -14.58 13.36
CA ASP A 23 -11.25 -14.54 13.76
C ASP A 23 -10.32 -15.05 12.65
N LEU A 24 -9.72 -14.09 11.94
CA LEU A 24 -8.79 -14.32 10.85
C LEU A 24 -7.46 -14.92 11.35
N SER A 25 -7.13 -14.81 12.65
CA SER A 25 -5.91 -15.42 13.21
C SER A 25 -5.95 -16.95 13.09
N SER A 26 -7.17 -17.51 13.01
CA SER A 26 -7.39 -18.94 12.87
C SER A 26 -6.80 -19.54 11.58
N VAL A 27 -6.68 -18.73 10.53
CA VAL A 27 -6.09 -19.10 9.23
C VAL A 27 -4.56 -19.25 9.33
N PHE A 28 -3.93 -18.62 10.34
CA PHE A 28 -2.48 -18.58 10.54
C PHE A 28 -2.01 -19.36 11.76
N LYS A 29 -2.81 -20.29 12.28
CA LYS A 29 -2.50 -21.01 13.54
C LYS A 29 -1.11 -21.68 13.56
N HIS A 30 -0.59 -22.09 12.41
CA HIS A 30 0.74 -22.70 12.27
C HIS A 30 1.84 -21.72 11.83
N TRP A 31 1.52 -20.46 11.58
CA TRP A 31 2.49 -19.43 11.19
C TRP A 31 2.93 -18.59 12.40
N PRO A 32 4.19 -18.11 12.43
CA PRO A 32 4.71 -17.32 13.53
C PRO A 32 4.09 -15.91 13.55
N LEU A 33 3.90 -15.37 14.74
CA LEU A 33 3.65 -13.96 15.00
C LEU A 33 4.68 -13.47 16.02
N ASP A 34 5.51 -12.53 15.60
CA ASP A 34 6.53 -11.90 16.45
C ASP A 34 6.40 -10.39 16.32
N ILE A 35 6.60 -9.67 17.43
CA ILE A 35 6.64 -8.20 17.47
C ILE A 35 8.02 -7.80 17.98
N SER A 36 8.66 -6.85 17.31
CA SER A 36 9.98 -6.37 17.71
C SER A 36 9.94 -5.85 19.16
N PRO A 37 10.90 -6.22 20.02
CA PRO A 37 11.01 -5.65 21.36
C PRO A 37 11.36 -4.15 21.31
N SER A 38 11.85 -3.65 20.16
CA SER A 38 12.23 -2.26 19.95
C SER A 38 11.12 -1.41 19.33
N LEU A 39 9.84 -1.80 19.51
CA LEU A 39 8.68 -1.10 18.94
C LEU A 39 8.66 0.40 19.30
N GLU A 40 8.90 0.74 20.56
CA GLU A 40 8.82 2.13 21.01
C GLU A 40 9.98 2.97 20.44
N GLU A 41 11.18 2.39 20.32
CA GLU A 41 12.29 3.02 19.62
C GLU A 41 11.97 3.22 18.13
N MET A 42 11.33 2.24 17.46
CA MET A 42 10.89 2.40 16.07
C MET A 42 9.84 3.51 15.92
N ARG A 43 8.85 3.59 16.82
CA ARG A 43 7.87 4.69 16.84
C ARG A 43 8.52 6.05 17.03
N ALA A 44 9.59 6.14 17.83
CA ALA A 44 10.31 7.39 18.06
C ALA A 44 11.03 7.94 16.81
N LEU A 45 11.37 7.08 15.82
CA LEU A 45 12.01 7.49 14.57
C LEU A 45 11.03 8.16 13.60
N VAL A 46 9.76 7.72 13.62
CA VAL A 46 8.73 8.04 12.61
C VAL A 46 8.42 9.54 12.47
N PRO A 47 8.24 10.35 13.53
CA PRO A 47 7.85 11.75 13.39
C PRO A 47 8.81 12.57 12.50
N SER A 48 10.12 12.36 12.67
CA SER A 48 11.14 13.05 11.87
C SER A 48 11.07 12.68 10.38
N ARG A 49 10.70 11.42 10.08
CA ARG A 49 10.51 10.94 8.72
C ARG A 49 9.27 11.55 8.09
N ILE A 50 8.15 11.60 8.82
CA ILE A 50 6.93 12.25 8.37
C ILE A 50 7.17 13.73 8.00
N ASP A 51 7.89 14.46 8.86
CA ASP A 51 8.22 15.87 8.61
C ASP A 51 9.09 16.08 7.36
N SER A 52 9.92 15.09 7.01
CA SER A 52 10.69 15.13 5.76
C SER A 52 9.84 14.85 4.51
N MET A 53 8.71 14.14 4.66
CA MET A 53 7.86 13.70 3.55
C MET A 53 6.79 14.72 3.17
N THR A 54 6.31 15.54 4.11
CA THR A 54 5.23 16.49 3.82
C THR A 54 5.18 17.66 4.79
N ASP A 55 4.85 18.85 4.28
CA ASP A 55 4.47 20.00 5.10
C ASP A 55 2.94 20.14 5.20
N CYS A 56 2.19 19.29 4.48
CA CYS A 56 0.73 19.35 4.43
C CYS A 56 0.15 18.74 5.72
N PRO A 57 -0.63 19.48 6.52
CA PRO A 57 -1.20 18.95 7.76
C PRO A 57 -2.13 17.75 7.54
N ARG A 58 -2.81 17.70 6.38
CA ARG A 58 -3.66 16.57 6.00
C ARG A 58 -2.82 15.30 5.79
N ASP A 59 -1.77 15.40 4.98
CA ASP A 59 -0.89 14.26 4.69
C ASP A 59 -0.18 13.80 5.96
N ARG A 60 0.21 14.73 6.83
CA ARG A 60 0.80 14.43 8.14
C ARG A 60 -0.16 13.58 8.99
N LYS A 61 -1.43 13.98 9.11
CA LYS A 61 -2.46 13.21 9.85
C LYS A 61 -2.64 11.80 9.26
N ILE A 62 -2.63 11.67 7.93
CA ILE A 62 -2.70 10.37 7.25
C ILE A 62 -1.48 9.52 7.61
N LEU A 63 -0.28 10.08 7.53
CA LEU A 63 0.98 9.37 7.83
C LEU A 63 1.07 8.93 9.29
N GLU A 64 0.66 9.79 10.23
CA GLU A 64 0.60 9.47 11.65
C GLU A 64 -0.38 8.32 11.93
N GLY A 65 -1.55 8.32 11.25
CA GLY A 65 -2.55 7.26 11.36
C GLY A 65 -2.11 5.90 10.81
N ILE A 66 -0.99 5.81 10.08
CA ILE A 66 -0.43 4.53 9.64
C ILE A 66 0.18 3.77 10.82
N ASP A 67 0.69 4.44 11.85
CA ASP A 67 1.55 3.85 12.89
C ASP A 67 2.68 3.01 12.25
N ALA A 68 3.55 3.67 11.49
CA ALA A 68 4.65 3.01 10.78
C ALA A 68 5.64 2.31 11.72
N GLY A 69 5.73 2.72 12.99
CA GLY A 69 6.54 2.02 13.99
C GLY A 69 5.98 0.64 14.30
N LEU A 70 4.66 0.54 14.53
CA LEU A 70 3.98 -0.75 14.71
C LEU A 70 4.00 -1.60 13.43
N PHE A 71 3.82 -0.96 12.27
CA PHE A 71 3.95 -1.64 10.98
C PHE A 71 5.32 -2.30 10.86
N THR A 72 6.40 -1.54 11.04
CA THR A 72 7.77 -2.05 10.93
C THR A 72 8.06 -3.14 11.96
N ALA A 73 7.66 -2.93 13.22
CA ALA A 73 7.92 -3.87 14.30
C ALA A 73 7.18 -5.21 14.16
N SER A 74 6.05 -5.23 13.44
CA SER A 74 5.25 -6.44 13.23
C SER A 74 5.57 -7.15 11.91
N TRP A 75 5.98 -6.42 10.87
CA TRP A 75 6.36 -7.00 9.58
C TRP A 75 7.81 -7.50 9.56
N TRP A 76 8.72 -6.80 10.26
CA TRP A 76 10.14 -7.14 10.36
C TRP A 76 10.63 -7.15 11.81
N PRO A 77 10.11 -8.06 12.66
CA PRO A 77 10.36 -8.05 14.10
C PRO A 77 11.84 -8.15 14.49
N PHE A 78 12.68 -8.72 13.62
CA PHE A 78 14.12 -8.89 13.86
C PHE A 78 15.01 -7.85 13.18
N ALA A 79 14.42 -6.82 12.54
CA ALA A 79 15.20 -5.73 11.98
C ALA A 79 15.92 -4.95 13.08
N ARG A 80 17.23 -4.71 12.91
CA ARG A 80 17.99 -3.78 13.76
C ARG A 80 17.48 -2.36 13.57
N LEU A 81 17.62 -1.50 14.58
CA LEU A 81 17.05 -0.15 14.56
C LEU A 81 17.50 0.69 13.36
N GLU A 82 18.76 0.57 12.94
CA GLU A 82 19.28 1.32 11.78
C GLU A 82 18.55 0.92 10.49
N ARG A 83 18.23 -0.37 10.34
CA ARG A 83 17.46 -0.88 9.20
C ARG A 83 15.98 -0.58 9.36
N ALA A 84 15.46 -0.66 10.57
CA ALA A 84 14.07 -0.36 10.90
C ALA A 84 13.68 1.10 10.59
N ASP A 85 14.62 2.05 10.68
CA ASP A 85 14.40 3.43 10.26
C ASP A 85 14.08 3.53 8.75
N ILE A 86 14.90 2.90 7.91
CA ILE A 86 14.66 2.82 6.46
C ILE A 86 13.40 2.05 6.13
N LEU A 87 13.14 0.94 6.83
CA LEU A 87 11.92 0.14 6.65
C LEU A 87 10.66 0.92 7.07
N SER A 88 10.75 1.78 8.08
CA SER A 88 9.66 2.68 8.46
C SER A 88 9.44 3.77 7.40
N CYS A 89 10.51 4.29 6.79
CA CYS A 89 10.40 5.17 5.63
C CYS A 89 9.72 4.46 4.45
N LEU A 90 10.10 3.20 4.19
CA LEU A 90 9.48 2.38 3.16
C LEU A 90 7.98 2.18 3.44
N ALA A 91 7.61 1.80 4.66
CA ALA A 91 6.22 1.62 5.07
C ALA A 91 5.38 2.89 4.87
N LEU A 92 5.90 4.05 5.32
CA LEU A 92 5.26 5.34 5.08
C LEU A 92 5.13 5.62 3.59
N TRP A 93 6.22 5.46 2.83
CA TRP A 93 6.26 5.75 1.40
C TRP A 93 5.26 4.90 0.61
N VAL A 94 5.22 3.59 0.83
CA VAL A 94 4.27 2.71 0.12
C VAL A 94 2.83 2.96 0.56
N CYS A 95 2.56 3.20 1.85
CA CYS A 95 1.21 3.44 2.34
C CYS A 95 0.64 4.77 1.85
N ILE A 96 1.44 5.84 1.90
CA ILE A 96 1.01 7.14 1.37
C ILE A 96 0.97 7.09 -0.13
N SER A 97 1.93 6.48 -0.82
CA SER A 97 1.89 6.37 -2.28
C SER A 97 0.70 5.54 -2.73
N SER A 98 0.31 4.47 -2.02
CA SER A 98 -0.94 3.73 -2.28
C SER A 98 -2.20 4.55 -1.95
N SER A 99 -2.09 5.67 -1.24
CA SER A 99 -3.21 6.60 -0.99
C SER A 99 -3.14 7.84 -1.91
N THR A 100 -1.95 8.18 -2.41
CA THR A 100 -1.57 9.45 -3.04
C THR A 100 -1.29 9.32 -4.53
N LEU A 101 -0.55 8.28 -4.99
CA LEU A 101 -0.58 7.86 -6.40
C LEU A 101 -1.99 7.47 -6.81
N LEU A 102 -2.76 7.00 -5.83
CA LEU A 102 -4.16 6.76 -6.02
C LEU A 102 -4.90 8.09 -6.17
N PHE A 103 -5.12 8.98 -5.17
CA PHE A 103 -6.08 10.08 -5.44
C PHE A 103 -5.83 11.44 -4.75
N ARG A 104 -4.68 11.69 -4.07
CA ARG A 104 -4.67 12.67 -2.96
C ARG A 104 -3.59 13.74 -2.92
N LEU A 105 -3.23 14.40 -4.02
CA LEU A 105 -2.43 15.65 -3.90
C LEU A 105 -2.92 16.82 -4.76
N THR A 106 -3.59 17.80 -4.11
CA THR A 106 -3.62 19.20 -4.54
C THR A 106 -2.51 19.99 -3.83
N HIS A 107 -1.50 20.41 -4.59
CA HIS A 107 -1.11 21.82 -4.82
C HIS A 107 0.27 21.81 -5.48
N MET A 108 0.33 21.80 -6.81
CA MET A 108 1.55 22.27 -7.47
C MET A 108 1.70 23.74 -7.08
N SER A 109 2.75 24.09 -6.36
CA SER A 109 3.15 25.47 -6.19
C SER A 109 3.36 26.05 -7.59
N ASN A 110 2.47 26.94 -8.03
CA ASN A 110 2.66 27.70 -9.26
C ASN A 110 3.87 28.63 -9.08
N SER A 111 5.06 28.13 -9.35
CA SER A 111 6.23 28.94 -9.64
C SER A 111 6.45 28.95 -11.16
N PHE A 112 5.47 29.47 -11.89
CA PHE A 112 5.69 29.96 -13.26
C PHE A 112 5.33 31.43 -13.30
N SER A 113 6.38 32.23 -13.23
CA SER A 113 6.38 33.66 -13.43
C SER A 113 5.95 33.98 -14.86
N SER A 114 4.69 34.40 -15.04
CA SER A 114 4.28 35.12 -16.24
C SER A 114 4.13 36.59 -15.88
N GLY A 115 5.14 37.37 -16.24
CA GLY A 115 5.02 38.82 -16.28
C GLY A 115 4.04 39.24 -17.37
N MET A 116 3.12 40.16 -17.07
CA MET A 116 3.03 41.45 -17.74
C MET A 116 1.81 42.27 -17.30
N MET A 117 2.09 43.57 -17.19
CA MET A 117 1.23 44.74 -17.24
C MET A 117 0.30 45.07 -16.06
N VAL A 118 0.82 46.01 -15.28
CA VAL A 118 0.11 47.02 -14.50
C VAL A 118 -0.86 47.80 -15.40
N SER A 119 -2.10 47.95 -14.96
CA SER A 119 -2.95 49.10 -15.28
C SER A 119 -3.83 49.42 -14.08
N SER A 120 -3.83 50.70 -13.71
CA SER A 120 -4.41 51.28 -12.51
C SER A 120 -5.85 51.75 -12.73
N ALA A 121 -6.70 51.63 -11.70
CA ALA A 121 -7.69 52.65 -11.33
C ALA A 121 -8.29 52.34 -9.95
N ALA A 122 -8.49 53.39 -9.16
CA ALA A 122 -8.75 53.38 -7.73
C ALA A 122 -10.24 53.41 -7.34
N SER A 123 -10.46 53.22 -6.03
CA SER A 123 -11.50 53.80 -5.14
C SER A 123 -12.75 52.96 -4.80
N ASN A 124 -12.82 52.45 -3.56
CA ASN A 124 -13.51 53.04 -2.39
C ASN A 124 -13.82 51.93 -1.32
N PRO A 125 -13.74 52.20 -0.01
CA PRO A 125 -13.83 51.17 1.04
C PRO A 125 -15.21 51.16 1.72
N SER A 126 -15.82 50.00 1.91
CA SER A 126 -16.87 49.74 2.92
C SER A 126 -17.03 48.23 3.10
N GLY A 127 -16.98 47.80 4.36
CA GLY A 127 -16.83 46.40 4.77
C GLY A 127 -17.99 45.47 4.43
N ILE A 128 -17.63 44.21 4.21
CA ILE A 128 -17.93 43.04 5.06
C ILE A 128 -17.16 41.90 4.38
N ILE A 129 -16.01 41.53 4.95
CA ILE A 129 -15.34 40.29 4.55
C ILE A 129 -16.12 39.17 5.24
N LEU A 130 -16.98 38.50 4.47
CA LEU A 130 -17.44 37.17 4.82
C LEU A 130 -16.19 36.30 4.94
N ILE A 131 -15.75 36.06 6.17
CA ILE A 131 -14.79 35.01 6.47
C ILE A 131 -15.49 33.73 6.03
N GLY A 132 -15.13 33.27 4.83
CA GLY A 132 -15.54 31.97 4.35
C GLY A 132 -15.11 30.97 5.40
N HIS A 133 -16.10 30.42 6.12
CA HIS A 133 -15.91 29.21 6.89
C HIS A 133 -15.40 28.17 5.91
N ASN A 134 -14.08 27.96 5.88
CA ASN A 134 -13.51 26.71 5.41
C ASN A 134 -13.96 25.66 6.43
N THR A 135 -15.19 25.16 6.23
CA THR A 135 -15.60 23.88 6.80
C THR A 135 -14.67 22.84 6.20
N CYS A 136 -13.64 22.51 6.96
CA CYS A 136 -12.78 21.37 6.74
C CYS A 136 -13.69 20.14 6.79
N VAL A 137 -14.10 19.66 5.62
CA VAL A 137 -14.78 18.37 5.54
C VAL A 137 -13.71 17.32 5.79
N GLU A 138 -13.79 16.68 6.96
CA GLU A 138 -12.94 15.57 7.39
C GLU A 138 -13.26 14.29 6.62
N THR A 139 -13.02 14.29 5.31
CA THR A 139 -13.09 13.04 4.55
C THR A 139 -11.82 12.83 3.74
N ASP A 140 -11.22 11.69 4.01
CA ASP A 140 -10.26 10.91 3.23
C ASP A 140 -10.82 10.59 1.80
N ALA A 141 -11.52 11.52 1.15
CA ALA A 141 -12.14 11.33 -0.15
C ALA A 141 -11.11 11.41 -1.29
N GLU A 142 -11.44 10.83 -2.45
CA GLU A 142 -10.67 10.84 -3.69
C GLU A 142 -10.67 12.23 -4.38
N VAL A 143 -10.30 13.27 -3.63
CA VAL A 143 -10.39 14.66 -4.03
C VAL A 143 -8.99 15.27 -4.18
N GLY A 144 -8.44 15.16 -5.38
CA GLY A 144 -7.17 15.76 -5.81
C GLY A 144 -7.25 16.26 -7.27
N PRO A 145 -6.38 17.17 -7.72
CA PRO A 145 -6.39 17.72 -9.07
C PRO A 145 -5.96 16.69 -10.12
N LEU A 146 -5.26 15.63 -9.69
CA LEU A 146 -4.87 14.49 -10.51
C LEU A 146 -5.96 13.42 -10.58
N ALA A 147 -6.93 13.41 -9.66
CA ALA A 147 -7.95 12.37 -9.61
C ALA A 147 -8.73 12.34 -10.94
N GLU A 148 -9.27 13.47 -11.37
CA GLU A 148 -10.05 13.57 -12.61
C GLU A 148 -9.20 13.87 -13.86
N ASN A 149 -7.91 14.19 -13.70
CA ASN A 149 -7.02 14.54 -14.80
C ASN A 149 -6.06 13.40 -15.13
N PHE A 150 -6.49 12.51 -16.02
CA PHE A 150 -5.73 11.33 -16.43
C PHE A 150 -4.35 11.67 -17.04
N GLU A 151 -4.26 12.71 -17.87
CA GLU A 151 -3.02 13.12 -18.55
C GLU A 151 -1.99 13.65 -17.55
N ALA A 152 -2.42 14.52 -16.62
CA ALA A 152 -1.55 15.01 -15.56
C ALA A 152 -1.10 13.89 -14.62
N ALA A 153 -2.00 12.96 -14.28
CA ALA A 153 -1.68 11.78 -13.48
C ALA A 153 -0.66 10.87 -14.20
N GLN A 154 -0.77 10.73 -15.52
CA GLN A 154 0.18 9.97 -16.31
C GLN A 154 1.58 10.59 -16.30
N THR A 155 1.67 11.91 -16.47
CA THR A 155 2.93 12.64 -16.36
C THR A 155 3.57 12.46 -14.98
N PHE A 156 2.74 12.47 -13.92
CA PHE A 156 3.19 12.22 -12.55
C PHE A 156 3.75 10.81 -12.37
N ARG A 157 3.06 9.78 -12.89
CA ARG A 157 3.52 8.38 -12.86
C ARG A 157 4.86 8.23 -13.58
N GLU A 158 4.99 8.75 -14.79
CA GLU A 158 6.22 8.66 -15.59
C GLU A 158 7.40 9.35 -14.90
N THR A 159 7.18 10.54 -14.34
CA THR A 159 8.22 11.27 -13.60
C THR A 159 8.62 10.53 -12.33
N THR A 160 7.66 9.91 -11.63
CA THR A 160 7.93 9.10 -10.44
C THR A 160 8.75 7.86 -10.78
N ILE A 161 8.41 7.14 -11.85
CA ILE A 161 9.18 5.98 -12.33
C ILE A 161 10.60 6.38 -12.70
N ALA A 162 10.78 7.49 -13.44
CA ALA A 162 12.10 8.00 -13.80
C ALA A 162 12.94 8.34 -12.56
N TYR A 163 12.34 9.04 -11.58
CA TYR A 163 13.01 9.39 -10.33
C TYR A 163 13.44 8.16 -9.53
N VAL A 164 12.54 7.20 -9.34
CA VAL A 164 12.82 5.94 -8.63
C VAL A 164 13.93 5.14 -9.34
N LYS A 165 13.89 5.06 -10.68
CA LYS A 165 14.94 4.42 -11.49
C LYS A 165 16.30 5.08 -11.28
N HIS A 166 16.32 6.41 -11.23
CA HIS A 166 17.52 7.20 -10.96
C HIS A 166 18.06 6.94 -9.54
N CYS A 167 17.20 6.96 -8.52
CA CYS A 167 17.59 6.65 -7.13
C CYS A 167 18.20 5.26 -6.99
N LEU A 168 17.74 4.28 -7.78
CA LEU A 168 18.29 2.92 -7.80
C LEU A 168 19.56 2.80 -8.68
N LYS A 169 20.07 3.90 -9.23
CA LYS A 169 21.24 3.95 -10.15
C LYS A 169 21.09 2.98 -11.33
N LEU A 170 19.88 2.95 -11.92
CA LEU A 170 19.54 2.15 -13.10
C LEU A 170 19.34 3.00 -14.36
N SER A 171 19.39 4.33 -14.22
CA SER A 171 19.41 5.28 -15.35
C SER A 171 20.77 5.27 -16.06
N ASN A 172 20.76 5.59 -17.35
CA ASN A 172 22.01 5.80 -18.08
C ASN A 172 22.70 7.08 -17.58
N SER A 173 24.05 7.09 -17.59
CA SER A 173 24.84 8.24 -17.10
C SER A 173 24.64 9.53 -17.91
N THR A 174 24.01 9.44 -19.08
CA THR A 174 23.70 10.57 -19.97
C THR A 174 22.27 11.10 -19.81
N GLU A 175 21.42 10.42 -19.03
CA GLU A 175 20.06 10.88 -18.76
C GLU A 175 20.09 12.08 -17.80
N GLU A 176 19.24 13.08 -18.05
CA GLU A 176 19.05 14.20 -17.13
C GLU A 176 18.53 13.70 -15.78
N VAL A 177 19.00 14.28 -14.67
CA VAL A 177 18.57 13.90 -13.32
C VAL A 177 17.10 14.28 -13.15
N PRO A 178 16.18 13.31 -12.96
CA PRO A 178 14.77 13.62 -12.80
C PRO A 178 14.55 14.40 -11.50
N SER A 179 13.76 15.48 -11.55
CA SER A 179 13.35 16.21 -10.35
C SER A 179 12.09 15.57 -9.76
N PRO A 180 12.05 15.26 -8.45
CA PRO A 180 10.86 14.70 -7.83
C PRO A 180 9.76 15.78 -7.75
N LEU A 181 8.54 15.43 -8.17
CA LEU A 181 7.41 16.39 -8.20
C LEU A 181 6.87 16.75 -6.81
N THR A 182 7.16 15.92 -5.80
CA THR A 182 6.66 16.09 -4.42
C THR A 182 7.72 15.66 -3.42
N LYS A 183 7.62 16.17 -2.19
CA LYS A 183 8.45 15.71 -1.05
C LYS A 183 8.26 14.21 -0.77
N ILE A 184 7.05 13.68 -0.97
CA ILE A 184 6.76 12.25 -0.84
C ILE A 184 7.57 11.45 -1.86
N VAL A 185 7.54 11.81 -3.13
CA VAL A 185 8.35 11.14 -4.16
C VAL A 185 9.85 11.31 -3.85
N ALA A 186 10.29 12.52 -3.45
CA ALA A 186 11.67 12.80 -3.08
C ALA A 186 12.17 11.93 -1.92
N SER A 187 11.31 11.61 -0.95
CA SER A 187 11.67 10.79 0.21
C SER A 187 12.09 9.36 -0.16
N PHE A 188 11.73 8.87 -1.36
CA PHE A 188 12.21 7.60 -1.88
C PHE A 188 13.74 7.54 -1.96
N LYS A 189 14.43 8.68 -2.07
CA LYS A 189 15.90 8.71 -2.14
C LYS A 189 16.57 7.95 -1.00
N ALA A 190 16.07 8.06 0.24
CA ALA A 190 16.66 7.35 1.38
C ALA A 190 16.53 5.83 1.23
N ILE A 191 15.38 5.36 0.73
CA ILE A 191 15.12 3.94 0.43
C ILE A 191 16.03 3.46 -0.71
N GLY A 192 16.15 4.27 -1.78
CA GLY A 192 16.99 3.97 -2.93
C GLY A 192 18.48 3.93 -2.62
N ASP A 193 18.97 4.84 -1.77
CA ASP A 193 20.36 4.84 -1.30
C ASP A 193 20.66 3.58 -0.48
N ALA A 194 19.79 3.22 0.48
CA ALA A 194 19.93 1.99 1.26
C ALA A 194 19.87 0.72 0.38
N ALA A 195 19.00 0.71 -0.63
CA ALA A 195 18.95 -0.39 -1.60
C ALA A 195 20.24 -0.46 -2.45
N CYS A 196 20.83 0.67 -2.83
CA CYS A 196 22.10 0.71 -3.55
C CYS A 196 23.29 0.27 -2.71
N GLU A 197 23.23 0.43 -1.40
CA GLU A 197 24.26 -0.05 -0.47
C GLU A 197 24.12 -1.55 -0.20
N ALA A 198 22.89 -2.04 -0.08
CA ALA A 198 22.63 -3.44 0.27
C ALA A 198 22.64 -4.41 -0.91
N TYR A 199 22.29 -3.95 -2.12
CA TYR A 199 21.98 -4.84 -3.23
C TYR A 199 22.83 -4.57 -4.49
N ASP A 200 23.19 -5.66 -5.16
CA ASP A 200 23.86 -5.58 -6.46
C ASP A 200 22.94 -5.06 -7.59
N LEU A 201 23.47 -5.01 -8.81
CA LEU A 201 22.73 -4.49 -9.96
C LEU A 201 21.48 -5.32 -10.30
N ASP A 202 21.54 -6.64 -10.18
CA ASP A 202 20.45 -7.51 -10.63
C ASP A 202 19.31 -7.53 -9.61
N HIS A 203 19.63 -7.53 -8.33
CA HIS A 203 18.66 -7.30 -7.25
C HIS A 203 17.93 -5.96 -7.41
N ARG A 204 18.65 -4.87 -7.70
CA ARG A 204 18.04 -3.56 -7.92
C ARG A 204 17.11 -3.54 -9.13
N LYS A 205 17.40 -4.31 -10.19
CA LYS A 205 16.47 -4.49 -11.32
C LYS A 205 15.19 -5.22 -10.90
N ILE A 206 15.28 -6.22 -10.00
CA ILE A 206 14.09 -6.89 -9.44
C ILE A 206 13.23 -5.87 -8.69
N LEU A 207 13.82 -5.12 -7.75
CA LEU A 207 13.13 -4.08 -6.99
C LEU A 207 12.47 -3.05 -7.92
N PHE A 208 13.20 -2.57 -8.93
CA PHE A 208 12.67 -1.59 -9.87
C PHE A 208 11.47 -2.12 -10.66
N ARG A 209 11.46 -3.40 -11.06
CA ARG A 209 10.30 -3.99 -11.76
C ARG A 209 9.05 -3.96 -10.89
N GLU A 210 9.17 -4.26 -9.59
CA GLU A 210 8.03 -4.23 -8.66
C GLU A 210 7.55 -2.79 -8.40
N LEU A 211 8.47 -1.84 -8.24
CA LEU A 211 8.14 -0.42 -8.11
C LEU A 211 7.48 0.15 -9.38
N GLU A 212 7.98 -0.21 -10.55
CA GLU A 212 7.40 0.21 -11.82
C GLU A 212 6.00 -0.39 -12.01
N ALA A 213 5.82 -1.68 -11.70
CA ALA A 213 4.51 -2.33 -11.75
C ALA A 213 3.51 -1.68 -10.78
N PHE A 214 3.94 -1.32 -9.57
CA PHE A 214 3.14 -0.61 -8.58
C PHE A 214 2.67 0.75 -9.11
N VAL A 215 3.59 1.58 -9.62
CA VAL A 215 3.24 2.91 -10.14
C VAL A 215 2.37 2.81 -11.39
N LYS A 216 2.67 1.90 -12.32
CA LYS A 216 1.85 1.67 -13.53
C LYS A 216 0.47 1.09 -13.19
N GLY A 217 0.37 0.24 -12.16
CA GLY A 217 -0.91 -0.33 -11.73
C GLY A 217 -1.95 0.72 -11.30
N SER A 218 -1.49 1.87 -10.78
CA SER A 218 -2.37 2.98 -10.41
C SER A 218 -3.08 3.63 -11.62
N GLU A 219 -2.54 3.46 -12.84
CA GLU A 219 -3.21 3.86 -14.08
C GLU A 219 -4.52 3.09 -14.26
N VAL A 220 -4.49 1.76 -14.04
CA VAL A 220 -5.65 0.88 -14.17
C VAL A 220 -6.68 1.19 -13.09
N GLU A 221 -6.25 1.49 -11.86
CA GLU A 221 -7.17 1.92 -10.78
C GLU A 221 -7.86 3.24 -11.12
N GLN A 222 -7.14 4.19 -11.73
CA GLN A 222 -7.73 5.42 -12.21
C GLN A 222 -8.73 5.17 -13.34
N ILE A 223 -8.43 4.28 -14.28
CA ILE A 223 -9.36 3.87 -15.35
C ILE A 223 -10.63 3.27 -14.76
N PHE A 224 -10.51 2.35 -13.81
CA PHE A 224 -11.66 1.74 -13.15
C PHE A 224 -12.54 2.80 -12.52
N ARG A 225 -11.98 3.66 -11.68
CA ARG A 225 -12.76 4.70 -11.00
C ARG A 225 -13.45 5.68 -11.95
N LEU A 226 -12.75 6.12 -13.00
CA LEU A 226 -13.30 7.06 -13.99
C LEU A 226 -14.32 6.41 -14.94
N SER A 227 -14.30 5.08 -15.07
CA SER A 227 -15.30 4.33 -15.83
C SER A 227 -16.67 4.43 -15.16
N PRO A 228 -17.79 4.51 -15.90
CA PRO A 228 -19.13 4.39 -15.30
C PRO A 228 -19.45 2.95 -14.83
N GLU A 229 -18.70 1.95 -15.31
CA GLU A 229 -18.88 0.54 -15.01
C GLU A 229 -17.92 0.07 -13.92
N LEU A 230 -18.38 -0.88 -13.09
CA LEU A 230 -17.54 -1.58 -12.12
C LEU A 230 -16.55 -2.53 -12.82
N PRO A 231 -15.31 -2.68 -12.32
CA PRO A 231 -14.41 -3.72 -12.81
C PRO A 231 -14.97 -5.12 -12.51
N THR A 232 -14.53 -6.12 -13.27
CA THR A 232 -14.78 -7.52 -12.89
C THR A 232 -13.91 -7.88 -11.68
N VAL A 233 -14.34 -8.88 -10.90
CA VAL A 233 -13.54 -9.40 -9.76
C VAL A 233 -12.15 -9.82 -10.22
N GLU A 234 -12.07 -10.45 -11.38
CA GLU A 234 -10.83 -10.96 -11.97
C GLU A 234 -9.90 -9.79 -12.36
N ALA A 235 -10.42 -8.76 -13.03
CA ALA A 235 -9.65 -7.59 -13.41
C ALA A 235 -9.18 -6.77 -12.20
N TYR A 236 -10.02 -6.68 -11.15
CA TYR A 236 -9.63 -6.08 -9.88
C TYR A 236 -8.47 -6.84 -9.25
N MET A 237 -8.60 -8.16 -9.09
CA MET A 237 -7.57 -9.01 -8.46
C MET A 237 -6.23 -8.95 -9.20
N ASP A 238 -6.25 -9.00 -10.54
CA ASP A 238 -5.04 -8.93 -11.38
C ASP A 238 -4.30 -7.59 -11.21
N ASN A 239 -5.04 -6.51 -10.99
CA ASN A 239 -4.44 -5.21 -10.73
C ASN A 239 -4.00 -5.04 -9.27
N ARG A 240 -4.80 -5.55 -8.32
CA ARG A 240 -4.55 -5.41 -6.88
C ARG A 240 -3.25 -6.05 -6.43
N LEU A 241 -2.83 -7.15 -7.07
CA LEU A 241 -1.51 -7.76 -6.86
C LEU A 241 -0.35 -6.80 -7.17
N LYS A 242 -0.53 -5.85 -8.07
CA LYS A 242 0.48 -4.84 -8.42
C LYS A 242 0.42 -3.64 -7.48
N THR A 243 -0.79 -3.21 -7.12
CA THR A 243 -1.03 -1.94 -6.43
C THR A 243 -1.06 -2.04 -4.90
N SER A 244 -0.99 -3.24 -4.33
CA SER A 244 -0.88 -3.44 -2.87
C SER A 244 0.49 -3.03 -2.29
N ALA A 245 1.50 -2.85 -3.16
CA ALA A 245 2.91 -2.66 -2.81
C ALA A 245 3.57 -3.78 -1.98
N VAL A 246 2.87 -4.89 -1.70
CA VAL A 246 3.38 -5.93 -0.79
C VAL A 246 4.66 -6.55 -1.32
N ASN A 247 4.76 -6.83 -2.62
CA ASN A 247 5.99 -7.37 -3.22
C ASN A 247 7.22 -6.48 -2.97
N ILE A 248 7.05 -5.16 -3.01
CA ILE A 248 8.13 -4.20 -2.71
C ILE A 248 8.57 -4.40 -1.26
N VAL A 249 7.62 -4.55 -0.34
CA VAL A 249 7.89 -4.75 1.08
C VAL A 249 8.55 -6.13 1.34
N LEU A 250 8.13 -7.18 0.62
CA LEU A 250 8.75 -8.51 0.69
C LEU A 250 10.20 -8.51 0.20
N PHE A 251 10.52 -7.73 -0.84
CA PHE A 251 11.89 -7.58 -1.33
C PHE A 251 12.84 -7.11 -0.20
N PHE A 252 12.34 -6.27 0.72
CA PHE A 252 13.14 -5.74 1.83
C PHE A 252 13.23 -6.70 3.03
N ILE A 253 12.73 -7.94 2.96
CA ILE A 253 12.99 -8.96 4.00
C ILE A 253 14.49 -9.30 4.08
N GLU A 254 15.17 -9.39 2.93
CA GLU A 254 16.63 -9.57 2.86
C GLU A 254 17.36 -8.44 3.59
N TYR A 255 16.96 -7.20 3.28
CA TYR A 255 17.44 -6.02 3.99
C TYR A 255 17.08 -6.07 5.48
N ALA A 256 15.89 -6.49 5.89
CA ALA A 256 15.54 -6.53 7.30
C ALA A 256 16.41 -7.52 8.11
N TYR A 257 16.68 -8.70 7.54
CA TYR A 257 17.29 -9.82 8.25
C TYR A 257 18.76 -10.04 7.94
N ASP A 258 19.37 -9.18 7.13
CA ASP A 258 20.81 -9.26 6.81
C ASP A 258 21.19 -10.57 6.11
N ILE A 259 20.29 -11.03 5.23
CA ILE A 259 20.48 -12.17 4.34
C ILE A 259 20.45 -11.67 2.89
N GLN A 260 21.02 -12.45 1.97
CA GLN A 260 20.98 -12.13 0.55
C GLN A 260 20.81 -13.42 -0.26
N LEU A 261 19.63 -13.62 -0.81
CA LEU A 261 19.29 -14.75 -1.64
C LEU A 261 19.83 -14.55 -3.06
N PRO A 262 20.37 -15.60 -3.71
CA PRO A 262 20.71 -15.54 -5.12
C PRO A 262 19.52 -15.14 -6.01
N VAL A 263 19.79 -14.41 -7.09
CA VAL A 263 18.75 -13.92 -8.04
C VAL A 263 17.94 -15.06 -8.65
N ASP A 264 18.56 -16.21 -8.90
CA ASP A 264 17.88 -17.42 -9.40
C ASP A 264 16.90 -18.00 -8.39
N VAL A 265 17.15 -17.86 -7.08
CA VAL A 265 16.20 -18.20 -6.03
C VAL A 265 15.07 -17.18 -5.95
N LEU A 266 15.39 -15.87 -5.96
CA LEU A 266 14.39 -14.80 -5.93
C LEU A 266 13.44 -14.82 -7.14
N THR A 267 13.92 -15.29 -8.29
CA THR A 267 13.16 -15.40 -9.53
C THR A 267 12.63 -16.81 -9.81
N ASP A 268 12.81 -17.75 -8.88
CA ASP A 268 12.24 -19.09 -8.99
C ASP A 268 10.69 -19.02 -9.02
N PRO A 269 10.01 -19.83 -9.85
CA PRO A 269 8.55 -19.85 -9.90
C PRO A 269 7.85 -20.13 -8.56
N ASP A 270 8.46 -20.92 -7.68
CA ASP A 270 7.92 -21.21 -6.35
C ASP A 270 8.09 -19.99 -5.43
N MET A 271 9.21 -19.25 -5.52
CA MET A 271 9.37 -17.98 -4.82
C MET A 271 8.36 -16.94 -5.30
N ARG A 272 8.11 -16.86 -6.61
CA ARG A 272 7.05 -16.00 -7.17
C ARG A 272 5.67 -16.37 -6.61
N THR A 273 5.39 -17.66 -6.48
CA THR A 273 4.14 -18.14 -5.87
C THR A 273 4.06 -17.71 -4.40
N ILE A 274 5.12 -17.88 -3.61
CA ILE A 274 5.21 -17.43 -2.22
C ILE A 274 4.89 -15.93 -2.11
N TRP A 275 5.48 -15.10 -2.98
CA TRP A 275 5.21 -13.66 -3.01
C TRP A 275 3.76 -13.35 -3.37
N ASP A 276 3.23 -13.97 -4.43
CA ASP A 276 1.84 -13.73 -4.88
C ASP A 276 0.82 -14.12 -3.82
N LYS A 277 1.05 -15.24 -3.10
CA LYS A 277 0.15 -15.67 -2.02
C LYS A 277 0.27 -14.79 -0.78
N THR A 278 1.49 -14.37 -0.42
CA THR A 278 1.70 -13.40 0.67
C THR A 278 0.99 -12.08 0.38
N ASN A 279 1.17 -11.57 -0.83
CA ASN A 279 0.52 -10.36 -1.32
C ASN A 279 -1.01 -10.50 -1.29
N PHE A 280 -1.54 -11.61 -1.83
CA PHE A 280 -2.96 -11.95 -1.80
C PHE A 280 -3.55 -11.93 -0.39
N ILE A 281 -2.90 -12.60 0.56
CA ILE A 281 -3.36 -12.66 1.95
C ILE A 281 -3.40 -11.26 2.57
N VAL A 282 -2.37 -10.44 2.34
CA VAL A 282 -2.28 -9.09 2.92
C VAL A 282 -3.41 -8.19 2.39
N TRP A 283 -3.62 -8.11 1.08
CA TRP A 283 -4.64 -7.20 0.55
C TRP A 283 -6.07 -7.72 0.76
N THR A 284 -6.30 -9.04 0.84
CA THR A 284 -7.65 -9.56 1.15
C THR A 284 -8.09 -9.22 2.57
N HIS A 285 -7.17 -9.26 3.55
CA HIS A 285 -7.47 -8.75 4.89
C HIS A 285 -7.75 -7.25 4.88
N ASN A 286 -6.97 -6.49 4.10
CA ASN A 286 -7.21 -5.07 3.94
C ASN A 286 -8.63 -4.84 3.44
N ASP A 287 -9.04 -5.41 2.32
CA ASP A 287 -10.38 -5.26 1.73
C ASP A 287 -11.54 -5.67 2.67
N LEU A 288 -11.32 -6.64 3.57
CA LEU A 288 -12.29 -6.98 4.61
C LEU A 288 -12.36 -5.89 5.69
N LEU A 289 -11.21 -5.50 6.25
CA LEU A 289 -11.13 -4.60 7.41
C LEU A 289 -11.37 -3.13 7.03
N SER A 290 -11.06 -2.72 5.80
CA SER A 290 -11.24 -1.35 5.30
C SER A 290 -12.65 -1.08 4.78
N LEU A 291 -13.52 -2.08 4.64
CA LEU A 291 -14.80 -1.92 3.92
C LEU A 291 -15.67 -0.77 4.45
N LYS A 292 -15.76 -0.59 5.77
CA LYS A 292 -16.51 0.53 6.37
C LYS A 292 -15.98 1.88 5.92
N LYS A 293 -14.65 2.02 5.94
CA LYS A 293 -13.93 3.22 5.50
C LYS A 293 -14.17 3.45 4.00
N GLU A 294 -14.09 2.40 3.19
CA GLU A 294 -14.30 2.44 1.74
C GLU A 294 -15.72 2.84 1.36
N VAL A 295 -16.74 2.27 2.02
CA VAL A 295 -18.15 2.64 1.83
C VAL A 295 -18.39 4.11 2.21
N ALA A 296 -17.82 4.58 3.32
CA ALA A 296 -17.91 5.98 3.72
C ALA A 296 -17.26 6.94 2.70
N GLN A 297 -16.23 6.48 2.00
CA GLN A 297 -15.49 7.23 0.99
C GLN A 297 -16.01 7.05 -0.43
N GLN A 298 -17.02 6.18 -0.63
CA GLN A 298 -17.53 5.78 -1.95
C GLN A 298 -16.49 5.07 -2.83
N ALA A 299 -15.39 4.60 -2.24
CA ALA A 299 -14.30 3.88 -2.90
C ALA A 299 -14.57 2.36 -2.87
N ILE A 300 -15.68 1.94 -3.49
CA ILE A 300 -16.21 0.57 -3.38
C ILE A 300 -15.74 -0.37 -4.50
N ASP A 301 -14.68 0.00 -5.23
CA ASP A 301 -14.09 -0.83 -6.29
C ASP A 301 -13.08 -1.83 -5.67
N SER A 302 -13.52 -2.60 -4.67
CA SER A 302 -12.72 -3.59 -3.91
C SER A 302 -13.34 -4.98 -3.92
N LEU A 303 -12.63 -6.01 -3.45
CA LEU A 303 -13.05 -7.41 -3.59
C LEU A 303 -14.44 -7.68 -2.99
N VAL A 304 -14.67 -7.21 -1.76
CA VAL A 304 -15.90 -7.49 -1.01
C VAL A 304 -17.15 -6.89 -1.69
N PRO A 305 -17.19 -5.59 -2.04
CA PRO A 305 -18.25 -5.01 -2.86
C PRO A 305 -18.49 -5.74 -4.18
N LEU A 306 -17.43 -6.10 -4.92
CA LEU A 306 -17.55 -6.75 -6.23
C LEU A 306 -18.12 -8.17 -6.12
N LEU A 307 -17.74 -8.92 -5.09
CA LEU A 307 -18.33 -10.23 -4.80
C LEU A 307 -19.79 -10.08 -4.32
N TYR A 308 -20.07 -9.11 -3.46
CA TYR A 308 -21.42 -8.81 -3.00
C TYR A 308 -22.33 -8.40 -4.16
N PHE A 309 -21.80 -7.67 -5.15
CA PHE A 309 -22.54 -7.33 -6.35
C PHE A 309 -23.00 -8.57 -7.14
N LYS A 310 -22.16 -9.61 -7.20
CA LYS A 310 -22.47 -10.89 -7.87
C LYS A 310 -23.44 -11.77 -7.05
N GLN A 311 -23.38 -11.71 -5.72
CA GLN A 311 -24.01 -12.70 -4.83
C GLN A 311 -25.19 -12.18 -4.01
N GLY A 312 -25.20 -10.90 -3.65
CA GLY A 312 -26.23 -10.26 -2.82
C GLY A 312 -26.29 -10.73 -1.37
N ASN A 313 -25.29 -11.45 -0.86
CA ASN A 313 -25.27 -11.96 0.51
C ASN A 313 -23.88 -11.76 1.14
N MET A 314 -23.80 -10.88 2.15
CA MET A 314 -22.53 -10.51 2.79
C MET A 314 -21.84 -11.69 3.49
N ASN A 315 -22.59 -12.59 4.12
CA ASN A 315 -22.03 -13.75 4.82
C ASN A 315 -21.40 -14.75 3.85
N LEU A 316 -22.01 -14.95 2.67
CA LEU A 316 -21.42 -15.78 1.61
C LEU A 316 -20.14 -15.16 1.06
N VAL A 317 -20.13 -13.83 0.88
CA VAL A 317 -18.94 -13.10 0.42
C VAL A 317 -17.79 -13.25 1.42
N VAL A 318 -18.04 -12.99 2.71
CA VAL A 318 -17.00 -13.15 3.75
C VAL A 318 -16.49 -14.59 3.79
N SER A 319 -17.39 -15.57 3.77
CA SER A 319 -17.02 -17.00 3.75
C SER A 319 -16.13 -17.33 2.54
N GLN A 320 -16.49 -16.83 1.35
CA GLN A 320 -15.70 -17.05 0.14
C GLN A 320 -14.31 -16.40 0.24
N VAL A 321 -14.21 -15.17 0.76
CA VAL A 321 -12.91 -14.49 0.93
C VAL A 321 -12.02 -15.30 1.88
N ILE A 322 -12.57 -15.82 2.98
CA ILE A 322 -11.82 -16.68 3.91
C ILE A 322 -11.35 -17.97 3.24
N GLU A 323 -12.22 -18.66 2.48
CA GLU A 323 -11.85 -19.86 1.74
C GLU A 323 -10.72 -19.58 0.71
N MET A 324 -10.75 -18.40 0.07
CA MET A 324 -9.70 -17.95 -0.83
C MET A 324 -8.37 -17.72 -0.09
N THR A 325 -8.42 -17.09 1.10
CA THR A 325 -7.23 -16.87 1.95
C THR A 325 -6.66 -18.19 2.47
N GLU A 326 -7.49 -19.11 2.95
CA GLU A 326 -7.04 -20.45 3.36
C GLU A 326 -6.42 -21.22 2.20
N LYS A 327 -6.97 -21.10 0.98
CA LYS A 327 -6.36 -21.68 -0.21
C LYS A 327 -5.01 -21.04 -0.49
N ALA A 328 -4.87 -19.72 -0.36
CA ALA A 328 -3.61 -19.03 -0.56
C ALA A 328 -2.52 -19.51 0.42
N VAL A 329 -2.88 -19.74 1.69
CA VAL A 329 -1.98 -20.34 2.69
C VAL A 329 -1.53 -21.75 2.27
N ARG A 330 -2.46 -22.61 1.81
CA ARG A 330 -2.09 -23.95 1.31
C ARG A 330 -1.18 -23.88 0.08
N ASP A 331 -1.48 -23.00 -0.86
CA ASP A 331 -0.66 -22.81 -2.07
C ASP A 331 0.75 -22.29 -1.71
N PHE A 332 0.85 -21.40 -0.70
CA PHE A 332 2.11 -20.92 -0.15
C PHE A 332 2.94 -22.07 0.43
N ASP A 333 2.35 -22.89 1.32
CA ASP A 333 3.05 -23.97 2.00
C ASP A 333 3.53 -25.05 1.00
N LEU A 334 2.78 -25.29 -0.07
CA LEU A 334 3.19 -26.18 -1.17
C LEU A 334 4.38 -25.62 -1.96
N ALA A 335 4.37 -24.32 -2.26
CA ALA A 335 5.45 -23.65 -2.97
C ALA A 335 6.74 -23.61 -2.12
N GLU A 336 6.64 -23.36 -0.81
CA GLU A 336 7.78 -23.50 0.10
C GLU A 336 8.38 -24.90 0.04
N ALA A 337 7.55 -25.95 0.19
CA ALA A 337 8.04 -27.32 0.20
C ALA A 337 8.78 -27.67 -1.11
N ALA A 338 8.32 -27.16 -2.24
CA ALA A 338 8.98 -27.31 -3.53
C ALA A 338 10.31 -26.55 -3.59
N LEU A 339 10.33 -25.28 -3.18
CA LEU A 339 11.54 -24.44 -3.19
C LEU A 339 12.62 -24.97 -2.26
N VAL A 340 12.25 -25.31 -1.01
CA VAL A 340 13.14 -25.90 0.00
C VAL A 340 13.78 -27.18 -0.54
N LYS A 341 13.02 -28.01 -1.26
CA LYS A 341 13.57 -29.23 -1.87
C LYS A 341 14.62 -28.91 -2.94
N LYS A 342 14.42 -27.87 -3.77
CA LYS A 342 15.38 -27.46 -4.81
C LYS A 342 16.72 -27.02 -4.22
N VAL A 343 16.69 -26.28 -3.10
CA VAL A 343 17.91 -25.75 -2.45
C VAL A 343 18.49 -26.68 -1.38
N SER A 344 17.89 -27.85 -1.13
CA SER A 344 18.25 -28.77 -0.03
C SER A 344 19.68 -29.32 -0.06
N HIS A 345 20.41 -29.13 -1.15
CA HIS A 345 21.79 -29.58 -1.31
C HIS A 345 22.83 -28.59 -0.74
N ASP A 346 22.40 -27.37 -0.39
CA ASP A 346 23.24 -26.33 0.17
C ASP A 346 22.64 -25.87 1.51
N ASP A 347 23.27 -26.27 2.62
CA ASP A 347 22.76 -25.99 3.98
C ASP A 347 22.68 -24.49 4.29
N GLY A 348 23.60 -23.68 3.74
CA GLY A 348 23.63 -22.24 3.94
C GLY A 348 22.48 -21.56 3.20
N MET A 349 22.36 -21.83 1.90
CA MET A 349 21.25 -21.33 1.08
C MET A 349 19.89 -21.81 1.62
N LEU A 350 19.80 -23.06 2.09
CA LEU A 350 18.59 -23.58 2.71
C LEU A 350 18.20 -22.81 3.97
N ALA A 351 19.16 -22.42 4.81
CA ALA A 351 18.91 -21.64 6.01
C ALA A 351 18.41 -20.22 5.68
N ASP A 352 19.02 -19.56 4.69
CA ASP A 352 18.62 -18.22 4.26
C ASP A 352 17.24 -18.24 3.60
N VAL A 353 16.96 -19.22 2.74
CA VAL A 353 15.63 -19.40 2.12
C VAL A 353 14.56 -19.62 3.18
N LYS A 354 14.80 -20.47 4.18
CA LYS A 354 13.86 -20.67 5.28
C LYS A 354 13.63 -19.37 6.06
N THR A 355 14.69 -18.65 6.39
CA THR A 355 14.61 -17.35 7.09
C THR A 355 13.77 -16.34 6.31
N TYR A 356 13.97 -16.28 4.99
CA TYR A 356 13.21 -15.40 4.10
C TYR A 356 11.72 -15.76 4.05
N ILE A 357 11.38 -17.04 3.85
CA ILE A 357 9.99 -17.53 3.78
C ILE A 357 9.27 -17.30 5.11
N ASP A 358 9.97 -17.50 6.22
CA ASP A 358 9.48 -17.17 7.56
C ASP A 358 9.25 -15.67 7.76
N GLY A 359 9.99 -14.82 7.06
CA GLY A 359 9.70 -13.39 6.93
C GLY A 359 8.39 -13.13 6.20
N CYS A 360 8.12 -13.82 5.09
CA CYS A 360 6.85 -13.68 4.35
C CYS A 360 5.63 -14.09 5.21
N ARG A 361 5.77 -15.12 6.05
CA ARG A 361 4.73 -15.50 7.03
C ARG A 361 4.45 -14.39 8.04
N ARG A 362 5.53 -13.81 8.59
CA ARG A 362 5.46 -12.70 9.56
C ARG A 362 4.84 -11.44 8.96
N VAL A 363 5.06 -11.19 7.68
CA VAL A 363 4.34 -10.12 6.97
C VAL A 363 2.82 -10.36 7.00
N CYS A 364 2.35 -11.59 6.81
CA CYS A 364 0.91 -11.88 6.86
C CYS A 364 0.32 -11.74 8.28
N THR A 365 0.96 -12.36 9.27
CA THR A 365 0.49 -12.32 10.67
C THR A 365 0.65 -10.93 11.27
N GLY A 366 1.78 -10.28 11.01
CA GLY A 366 2.08 -8.90 11.38
C GLY A 366 1.14 -7.90 10.74
N ASN A 367 0.77 -8.08 9.46
CA ASN A 367 -0.24 -7.24 8.81
C ASN A 367 -1.61 -7.34 9.50
N LEU A 368 -2.05 -8.54 9.85
CA LEU A 368 -3.32 -8.71 10.58
C LEU A 368 -3.23 -8.05 11.96
N PHE A 369 -2.14 -8.28 12.70
CA PHE A 369 -1.91 -7.67 14.01
C PHE A 369 -1.91 -6.14 13.94
N TRP A 370 -1.15 -5.56 13.02
CA TRP A 370 -1.12 -4.13 12.76
C TRP A 370 -2.49 -3.61 12.34
N SER A 371 -3.22 -4.30 11.47
CA SER A 371 -4.54 -3.85 11.00
C SER A 371 -5.58 -3.79 12.14
N LEU A 372 -5.49 -4.69 13.11
CA LEU A 372 -6.43 -4.74 14.24
C LEU A 372 -6.10 -3.71 15.33
N LEU A 373 -4.83 -3.34 15.48
CA LEU A 373 -4.36 -2.44 16.54
C LEU A 373 -4.10 -1.00 16.09
N ALA A 374 -3.65 -0.82 14.86
CA ALA A 374 -3.51 0.51 14.30
C ALA A 374 -4.91 1.12 14.18
N GLY A 375 -5.08 2.35 14.67
CA GLY A 375 -6.35 3.07 14.57
C GLY A 375 -6.84 3.33 13.14
N ARG A 376 -6.10 2.88 12.11
CA ARG A 376 -6.35 3.09 10.68
C ARG A 376 -7.73 2.62 10.20
N TYR A 377 -8.24 1.51 10.73
CA TYR A 377 -9.56 0.97 10.35
C TYR A 377 -10.63 1.14 11.44
N GLU A 378 -10.27 1.70 12.60
CA GLU A 378 -11.17 1.89 13.74
C GLU A 378 -11.89 0.59 14.18
N VAL A 379 -11.23 -0.56 14.02
CA VAL A 379 -11.76 -1.88 14.39
C VAL A 379 -11.27 -2.37 15.76
N SER A 380 -10.32 -1.67 16.39
CA SER A 380 -9.69 -2.05 17.65
C SER A 380 -10.68 -2.21 18.80
N ASP A 381 -11.75 -1.39 18.83
CA ASP A 381 -12.75 -1.38 19.90
C ASP A 381 -13.86 -2.43 19.70
N ILE A 382 -13.86 -3.13 18.56
CA ILE A 382 -14.98 -3.98 18.10
C ILE A 382 -14.61 -5.46 18.06
N ALA A 383 -13.36 -5.83 18.37
CA ALA A 383 -12.89 -7.20 18.42
C ALA A 383 -13.39 -7.97 19.67
N VAL A 384 -14.70 -8.23 19.77
CA VAL A 384 -15.26 -9.07 20.84
C VAL A 384 -14.99 -10.54 20.52
N GLY A 385 -14.01 -11.14 21.20
CA GLY A 385 -13.69 -12.56 21.07
C GLY A 385 -13.01 -12.97 19.75
N GLY A 386 -12.32 -12.03 19.08
CA GLY A 386 -11.61 -12.27 17.82
C GLY A 386 -12.46 -12.05 16.56
N CYS A 387 -13.78 -11.90 16.69
CA CYS A 387 -14.67 -11.50 15.60
C CYS A 387 -14.73 -9.97 15.50
N VAL A 388 -14.78 -9.41 14.29
CA VAL A 388 -15.00 -7.99 14.02
C VAL A 388 -16.37 -7.82 13.38
N THR A 389 -17.27 -7.09 14.05
CA THR A 389 -18.60 -6.78 13.52
C THR A 389 -18.72 -5.31 13.16
N THR A 390 -19.01 -5.00 11.90
CA THR A 390 -19.07 -3.62 11.43
C THR A 390 -20.37 -3.34 10.68
N HIS A 391 -21.00 -2.20 11.00
CA HIS A 391 -22.15 -1.69 10.25
C HIS A 391 -21.67 -0.74 9.15
N LEU A 392 -22.11 -0.98 7.91
CA LEU A 392 -21.71 -0.25 6.70
C LEU A 392 -22.61 0.94 6.36
#